data_AF-A0A3S9MUU4-F1
#
_entry.id   AF-A0A3S9MUU4-F1
#
_cell.length_a   1.000
_cell.length_b   1.000
_cell.length_c   1.000
_cell.angle_alpha   90.00
_cell.angle_beta   90.00
_cell.angle_gamma   90.00
#
_symmetry.space_group_name_H-M   'P 1'
#
loop_
_entity.id
_entity.type
_entity.pdbx_description
1 polymer ?
#
loop_
_entity_poly.entity_id
_entity_poly.type
_entity_poly.pdbx_seq_one_letter_code
_entity_poly.pdbx_strand_id
1 'polypeptide(L)'
;MNLITIQSKLEQKHQVFAIYRAQVNKDLERSGFEAVQAASPDEFLNELIELLSEAIEDNDPKLQQLYYLADVQEKNLEHGIVLGFLSREWIKIKYRLNQ
;
A
#
# COMPACT_ATOMS: atom_id res chain seq x y z
N MET A 1 0.54 -10.66 -8.43
CA MET A 1 -0.72 -10.53 -7.66
C MET A 1 -1.40 -9.26 -8.17
N ASN A 2 -2.68 -9.29 -8.53
CA ASN A 2 -3.35 -8.16 -9.18
C ASN A 2 -4.11 -7.30 -8.14
N LEU A 3 -4.26 -6.00 -8.39
CA LEU A 3 -4.99 -5.04 -7.53
C LEU A 3 -6.39 -5.55 -7.19
N ILE A 4 -7.10 -6.07 -8.20
CA ILE A 4 -8.43 -6.67 -8.08
C ILE A 4 -8.47 -7.80 -7.03
N THR A 5 -7.38 -8.58 -6.92
CA THR A 5 -7.28 -9.66 -5.92
C THR A 5 -7.08 -9.11 -4.50
N ILE A 6 -6.37 -8.00 -4.34
CA ILE A 6 -6.18 -7.35 -3.03
C ILE A 6 -7.51 -6.74 -2.60
N GLN A 7 -8.12 -5.93 -3.47
CA GLN A 7 -9.42 -5.31 -3.24
C GLN A 7 -10.48 -6.33 -2.81
N SER A 8 -10.68 -7.38 -3.61
CA SER A 8 -11.68 -8.42 -3.30
C SER A 8 -11.47 -9.06 -1.93
N LYS A 9 -10.22 -9.20 -1.47
CA LYS A 9 -9.93 -9.76 -0.14
C LYS A 9 -10.13 -8.78 1.00
N LEU A 10 -9.89 -7.49 0.78
CA LEU A 10 -10.17 -6.44 1.75
C LEU A 10 -11.69 -6.28 1.94
N GLU A 11 -12.46 -6.39 0.86
CA GLU A 11 -13.92 -6.33 0.88
C GLU A 11 -14.56 -7.53 1.58
N GLN A 12 -13.95 -8.72 1.49
CA GLN A 12 -14.48 -9.93 2.12
C GLN A 12 -14.48 -9.90 3.66
N LYS A 13 -13.56 -9.15 4.29
CA LYS A 13 -13.43 -9.12 5.76
C LYS A 13 -13.01 -7.73 6.25
N HIS A 14 -13.95 -7.03 6.88
CA HIS A 14 -13.71 -5.70 7.45
C HIS A 14 -12.49 -5.63 8.41
N GLN A 15 -12.29 -6.66 9.24
CA GLN A 15 -11.12 -6.75 10.12
C GLN A 15 -9.79 -6.80 9.33
N VAL A 16 -9.78 -7.49 8.18
CA VAL A 16 -8.59 -7.59 7.32
C VAL A 16 -8.29 -6.24 6.70
N PHE A 17 -9.34 -5.52 6.25
CA PHE A 17 -9.19 -4.16 5.77
C PHE A 17 -8.65 -3.20 6.84
N ALA A 18 -9.20 -3.21 8.06
CA ALA A 18 -8.72 -2.35 9.14
C ALA A 18 -7.23 -2.56 9.46
N ILE A 19 -6.78 -3.83 9.49
CA ILE A 19 -5.37 -4.18 9.71
C ILE A 19 -4.50 -3.72 8.52
N TYR A 20 -4.99 -3.88 7.28
CA TYR A 20 -4.32 -3.42 6.06
C TYR A 20 -4.12 -1.92 6.04
N ARG A 21 -5.22 -1.18 6.23
CA ARG A 21 -5.20 0.28 6.31
C ARG A 21 -4.23 0.77 7.40
N ALA A 22 -4.27 0.18 8.60
CA ALA A 22 -3.39 0.59 9.70
C ALA A 22 -1.91 0.35 9.38
N GLN A 23 -1.58 -0.77 8.74
CA GLN A 23 -0.20 -1.08 8.38
C GLN A 23 0.32 -0.15 7.29
N VAL A 24 -0.47 0.08 6.25
CA VAL A 24 -0.11 0.98 5.14
C VAL A 24 0.05 2.41 5.65
N ASN A 25 -0.92 2.93 6.40
CA ASN A 25 -0.85 4.30 6.94
C ASN A 25 0.36 4.49 7.85
N LYS A 26 0.71 3.48 8.66
CA LYS A 26 1.93 3.52 9.47
C LYS A 26 3.20 3.66 8.62
N ASP A 27 3.27 2.99 7.48
CA ASP A 27 4.45 3.05 6.60
C ASP A 27 4.45 4.38 5.78
N LEU A 28 3.28 4.93 5.42
CA LEU A 28 3.13 6.26 4.84
C LEU A 28 3.63 7.36 5.80
N GLU A 29 3.11 7.38 7.02
CA GLU A 29 3.48 8.36 8.06
C GLU A 29 4.97 8.32 8.37
N ARG A 30 5.55 7.11 8.47
CA ARG A 30 6.99 6.92 8.67
C ARG A 30 7.84 7.45 7.53
N SER A 31 7.26 7.60 6.35
CA SER A 31 7.92 8.14 5.15
C SER A 31 7.63 9.63 4.96
N GLY A 32 6.81 10.25 5.81
CA GLY A 32 6.44 11.66 5.72
C GLY A 32 5.23 11.95 4.83
N PHE A 33 4.46 10.92 4.45
CA PHE A 33 3.16 11.07 3.80
C PHE A 33 2.04 11.18 4.83
N GLU A 34 0.92 11.79 4.43
CA GLU A 34 -0.30 11.79 5.24
C GLU A 34 -0.99 10.42 5.18
N ALA A 35 -1.71 10.07 6.26
CA ALA A 35 -2.48 8.85 6.33
C ALA A 35 -3.77 8.96 5.52
N VAL A 36 -4.06 7.95 4.70
CA VAL A 36 -5.29 7.85 3.91
C VAL A 36 -6.48 7.53 4.85
N GLN A 37 -7.52 8.36 4.79
CA GLN A 37 -8.65 8.33 5.74
C GLN A 37 -9.88 7.54 5.26
N ALA A 38 -9.91 7.17 3.98
CA ALA A 38 -10.98 6.39 3.36
C ALA A 38 -11.46 5.19 4.19
N ALA A 39 -12.79 5.12 4.37
CA ALA A 39 -13.44 4.15 5.23
C ALA A 39 -13.81 2.83 4.51
N SER A 40 -13.79 2.82 3.17
CA SER A 40 -14.02 1.63 2.37
C SER A 40 -12.72 1.14 1.69
N PRO A 41 -12.59 -0.17 1.39
CA PRO A 41 -11.42 -0.70 0.70
C PRO A 41 -11.15 -0.07 -0.67
N ASP A 42 -12.20 0.18 -1.44
CA ASP A 42 -12.07 0.72 -2.81
C ASP A 42 -11.59 2.17 -2.78
N GLU A 43 -12.25 3.03 -1.99
CA GLU A 43 -11.83 4.42 -1.78
C GLU A 43 -10.40 4.49 -1.24
N PHE A 44 -10.04 3.62 -0.29
CA PHE A 44 -8.69 3.58 0.28
C PHE A 44 -7.63 3.24 -0.74
N LEU A 45 -7.87 2.24 -1.59
CA LEU A 45 -6.93 1.86 -2.63
C LEU A 45 -6.80 2.96 -3.70
N ASN A 46 -7.91 3.60 -4.08
CA ASN A 46 -7.90 4.67 -5.07
C ASN A 46 -7.14 5.91 -4.56
N GLU A 47 -7.46 6.41 -3.35
CA GLU A 47 -6.74 7.54 -2.73
C GLU A 47 -5.24 7.24 -2.56
N LEU A 48 -4.89 6.01 -2.21
CA LEU A 48 -3.50 5.58 -2.08
C LEU A 48 -2.77 5.53 -3.43
N ILE A 49 -3.43 5.05 -4.48
CA ILE A 49 -2.87 5.02 -5.83
C ILE A 49 -2.63 6.45 -6.32
N GLU A 50 -3.58 7.35 -6.10
CA GLU A 50 -3.48 8.77 -6.46
C GLU A 50 -2.30 9.43 -5.76
N LEU A 51 -2.23 9.32 -4.42
CA LEU A 51 -1.13 9.85 -3.61
C LEU A 51 0.25 9.38 -4.10
N LEU A 52 0.38 8.09 -4.40
CA LEU A 52 1.66 7.54 -4.82
C LEU A 52 1.99 7.89 -6.28
N SER A 53 0.98 8.00 -7.15
CA SER A 53 1.16 8.44 -8.53
C SER A 53 1.64 9.89 -8.60
N GLU A 54 1.01 10.79 -7.84
CA GLU A 54 1.42 12.19 -7.72
C GLU A 54 2.87 12.30 -7.22
N ALA A 55 3.19 11.59 -6.15
CA ALA A 55 4.54 11.57 -5.60
C ALA A 55 5.57 11.03 -6.61
N ILE A 56 5.18 10.10 -7.51
CA ILE A 56 6.07 9.57 -8.57
C ILE A 56 6.31 10.65 -9.62
N GLU A 57 5.26 11.34 -10.07
CA GLU A 57 5.35 12.42 -11.05
C GLU A 57 6.24 13.56 -10.54
N ASP A 58 6.10 13.90 -9.26
CA ASP A 58 6.88 14.95 -8.59
C ASP A 58 8.31 14.51 -8.21
N ASN A 59 8.68 13.24 -8.44
CA ASN A 59 9.92 12.64 -7.96
C ASN A 59 10.15 12.87 -6.45
N ASP A 60 9.09 12.74 -5.64
CA ASP A 60 9.12 13.03 -4.21
C ASP A 60 10.14 12.11 -3.50
N PRO A 61 11.15 12.66 -2.79
CA PRO A 61 12.14 11.86 -2.06
C PRO A 61 11.52 10.94 -0.99
N LYS A 62 10.33 11.27 -0.48
CA LYS A 62 9.60 10.43 0.48
C LYS A 62 9.27 9.04 -0.08
N LEU A 63 9.11 8.92 -1.40
CA LEU A 63 8.90 7.62 -2.04
C LEU A 63 10.06 6.66 -1.83
N GLN A 64 11.30 7.15 -1.86
CA GLN A 64 12.46 6.29 -1.62
C GLN A 64 12.43 5.70 -0.21
N GLN A 65 12.04 6.52 0.78
CA GLN A 65 11.88 6.06 2.16
C GLN A 65 10.73 5.07 2.29
N LEU A 66 9.60 5.34 1.63
CA LEU A 66 8.45 4.44 1.61
C LEU A 66 8.79 3.08 1.00
N TYR A 67 9.49 3.08 -0.14
CA TYR A 67 9.93 1.87 -0.82
C TYR A 67 10.97 1.09 -0.03
N TYR A 68 11.85 1.78 0.69
CA TYR A 68 12.79 1.15 1.60
C TYR A 68 12.08 0.44 2.77
N LEU A 69 11.13 1.11 3.43
CA LEU A 69 10.31 0.49 4.47
C LEU A 69 9.46 -0.66 3.93
N ALA A 70 9.03 -0.51 2.68
CA ALA A 70 8.30 -1.49 1.91
C ALA A 70 9.18 -2.64 1.38
N ASP A 71 10.51 -2.58 1.54
CA ASP A 71 11.46 -3.55 0.97
C ASP A 71 11.19 -3.84 -0.52
N VAL A 72 10.78 -2.82 -1.27
CA VAL A 72 10.47 -2.94 -2.70
C VAL A 72 11.79 -2.89 -3.46
N GLN A 73 12.25 -4.05 -3.93
CA GLN A 73 13.49 -4.14 -4.71
C GLN A 73 13.33 -3.49 -6.09
N GLU A 74 14.36 -2.75 -6.52
CA GLU A 74 14.42 -2.02 -7.79
C GLU A 74 14.06 -2.86 -9.02
N LYS A 75 14.23 -4.19 -8.96
CA LYS A 75 13.86 -5.11 -10.07
C LYS A 75 12.36 -5.15 -10.37
N ASN A 76 11.50 -4.63 -9.48
CA ASN A 76 10.06 -4.49 -9.70
C ASN A 76 9.67 -3.08 -10.20
N LEU A 77 10.63 -2.16 -10.39
CA LEU A 77 10.38 -0.79 -10.82
C LEU A 77 9.75 -0.72 -12.23
N GLU A 78 10.04 -1.68 -13.11
CA GLU A 78 9.59 -1.62 -14.51
C GLU A 78 8.07 -1.78 -14.70
N HIS A 79 7.32 -2.31 -13.72
CA HIS A 79 5.90 -2.69 -13.94
C HIS A 79 4.91 -2.30 -12.83
N GLY A 80 5.15 -1.20 -12.12
CA GLY A 80 4.13 -0.59 -11.25
C GLY A 80 4.52 -0.64 -9.78
N ILE A 81 5.27 0.37 -9.37
CA ILE A 81 5.81 0.49 -8.01
C ILE A 81 4.68 0.49 -6.96
N VAL A 82 3.56 1.15 -7.27
CA VAL A 82 2.33 1.14 -6.48
C VAL A 82 1.81 -0.28 -6.24
N LEU A 83 1.73 -1.10 -7.29
CA LEU A 83 1.27 -2.49 -7.16
C LEU A 83 2.26 -3.35 -6.37
N GLY A 84 3.56 -3.08 -6.49
CA GLY A 84 4.62 -3.72 -5.71
C GLY A 84 4.46 -3.43 -4.22
N PHE A 85 4.29 -2.16 -3.86
CA PHE A 85 4.02 -1.71 -2.50
C PHE A 85 2.76 -2.38 -1.91
N LEU A 86 1.62 -2.26 -2.60
CA LEU A 86 0.35 -2.82 -2.16
C LEU A 86 0.42 -4.34 -1.95
N SER A 87 1.08 -5.04 -2.87
CA SER A 87 1.26 -6.49 -2.81
C SER A 87 2.11 -6.93 -1.62
N ARG A 88 3.18 -6.18 -1.32
CA ARG A 88 4.07 -6.50 -0.21
C ARG A 88 3.38 -6.31 1.14
N GLU A 89 2.65 -5.21 1.31
CA GLU A 89 1.88 -4.97 2.53
C GLU A 89 0.79 -6.03 2.72
N TRP A 90 0.19 -6.52 1.63
CA TRP A 90 -0.75 -7.64 1.70
C TRP A 90 -0.08 -8.93 2.20
N ILE A 91 1.12 -9.25 1.71
CA ILE A 91 1.88 -10.44 2.10
C ILE A 91 2.19 -10.41 3.61
N LYS A 92 2.67 -9.27 4.13
CA LYS A 92 2.95 -9.10 5.57
C LYS A 92 1.75 -9.43 6.44
N ILE A 93 0.56 -8.97 6.06
CA ILE A 93 -0.66 -9.19 6.83
C ILE A 93 -1.13 -10.63 6.69
N LYS A 94 -1.07 -11.20 5.50
CA LYS A 94 -1.40 -12.62 5.29
C LYS A 94 -0.53 -13.52 6.19
N TYR A 95 0.77 -13.23 6.33
CA TYR A 95 1.62 -13.96 7.26
C TYR A 95 1.19 -13.80 8.72
N ARG A 96 0.84 -12.58 9.17
CA ARG A 96 0.35 -12.35 10.54
C ARG A 96 -1.00 -13.00 10.84
N LEU A 97 -1.89 -13.06 9.86
CA LEU A 97 -3.23 -13.65 10.01
C LEU A 97 -3.24 -15.18 9.99
N ASN A 98 -2.18 -15.80 9.47
CA ASN A 98 -2.02 -17.24 9.40
C ASN A 98 -1.18 -17.83 10.56
N GLN A 99 -0.69 -16.98 11.46
CA GLN A 99 -0.06 -17.36 12.73
C GLN A 99 -1.11 -17.38 13.84
#